data_AF-A0A6V7L586-F1
#
_entry.id   AF-A0A6V7L586-F1
#
_cell.length_a   1.000
_cell.length_b   1.000
_cell.length_c   1.000
_cell.angle_alpha   90.00
_cell.angle_beta   90.00
_cell.angle_gamma   90.00
#
_symmetry.space_group_name_H-M   'P 1'
#
loop_
_entity.id
_entity.type
_entity.pdbx_description
1 polymer ?
#
loop_
_entity_poly.entity_id
_entity_poly.type
_entity_poly.pdbx_seq_one_letter_code
_entity_poly.pdbx_strand_id
1 'polypeptide(L)'
;VGLINNTSKDTRLTYCTTGVLLQRLVRDKHMNDYTHIIIDEIHERDQDMDFLLLIVRKFLRTNSRGVRVILMSATFNVKKFADYFSFYVGKQLIPAPSVDITKTNQFTIHEFYLDDIPSLGDRPSVSGDEPGISKPMMELSLSLMKILDRVDDEPGRDNEKISRPAVLVFLPGIHEIEELYNLMDTPNNNVNKWDILVLHSSITHEEQEKIFTPPPNDHRRIILSTNIAESSLTVPNVKYVIDFCLTKQQIIDPSTNFHSLELTWASKANCAQRAGRTGRVMDGRVYRLVSKSFYEQ
;
A
#
# COMPACT_ATOMS: atom_id res chain seq x y z
N VAL A 1 21.34 4.70 -12.32
CA VAL A 1 20.04 4.82 -11.65
C VAL A 1 20.16 4.12 -10.31
N GLY A 2 20.24 4.73 -9.14
CA GLY A 2 20.01 6.10 -8.70
C GLY A 2 19.74 5.96 -7.20
N LEU A 3 20.77 5.65 -6.42
CA LEU A 3 20.69 5.60 -4.95
C LEU A 3 21.82 6.46 -4.42
N ILE A 4 21.46 7.41 -3.57
CA ILE A 4 22.43 8.17 -2.77
C ILE A 4 23.08 7.14 -1.84
N ASN A 5 24.27 6.68 -2.23
CA ASN A 5 24.99 5.67 -1.48
C ASN A 5 25.74 6.34 -0.32
N ASN A 6 25.00 6.71 0.73
CA ASN A 6 25.56 7.23 1.98
C ASN A 6 26.06 6.06 2.86
N THR A 7 26.93 5.22 2.30
CA THR A 7 27.55 4.12 3.05
C THR A 7 29.00 4.46 3.37
N SER A 8 29.34 4.43 4.65
CA SER A 8 30.71 4.52 5.18
C SER A 8 31.12 3.19 5.84
N LYS A 9 32.39 3.09 6.27
CA LYS A 9 32.89 1.95 7.05
C LYS A 9 32.14 1.74 8.38
N ASP A 10 31.48 2.77 8.89
CA ASP A 10 30.73 2.72 10.15
C ASP A 10 29.23 2.40 9.94
N THR A 11 28.81 2.13 8.70
CA THR A 11 27.40 1.82 8.39
C THR A 11 27.01 0.49 9.02
N ARG A 12 26.09 0.54 9.97
CA ARG A 12 25.56 -0.65 10.66
C ARG A 12 24.30 -1.22 10.02
N LEU A 13 23.58 -0.41 9.26
CA LEU A 13 22.32 -0.76 8.61
C LEU A 13 22.22 -0.03 7.27
N THR A 14 21.91 -0.78 6.21
CA THR A 14 21.74 -0.24 4.86
C THR A 14 20.38 -0.64 4.33
N TYR A 15 19.60 0.35 3.89
CA TYR A 15 18.36 0.13 3.14
C TYR A 15 18.65 0.22 1.65
N CYS A 16 18.14 -0.72 0.87
CA CYS A 16 18.25 -0.71 -0.58
C CYS A 16 17.05 -1.44 -1.19
N THR A 17 16.76 -1.15 -2.46
CA THR A 17 15.71 -1.86 -3.19
C THR A 17 16.15 -3.29 -3.51
N THR A 18 15.17 -4.17 -3.73
CA THR A 18 15.37 -5.57 -4.10
C THR A 18 16.34 -5.72 -5.27
N GLY A 19 16.15 -4.96 -6.35
CA GLY A 19 17.00 -4.99 -7.54
C GLY A 19 18.46 -4.60 -7.27
N VAL A 20 18.72 -3.66 -6.36
CA VAL A 20 20.08 -3.23 -5.99
C VAL A 20 20.81 -4.32 -5.22
N LEU A 21 20.13 -4.93 -4.24
CA LEU A 21 20.69 -6.07 -3.51
C LEU A 21 20.93 -7.25 -4.46
N LEU A 22 19.96 -7.55 -5.33
CA LEU A 22 20.06 -8.61 -6.33
C LEU A 22 21.29 -8.43 -7.23
N GLN A 23 21.47 -7.25 -7.82
CA GLN A 23 22.63 -6.97 -8.67
C GLN A 23 23.96 -7.12 -7.92
N ARG A 24 24.01 -6.68 -6.65
CA ARG A 24 25.20 -6.83 -5.81
C ARG A 24 25.52 -8.31 -5.55
N LEU A 25 24.53 -9.11 -5.16
CA LEU A 25 24.72 -10.54 -4.91
C LEU A 25 25.10 -11.33 -6.17
N VAL A 26 24.57 -10.96 -7.34
CA VAL A 26 24.95 -11.55 -8.63
C VAL A 26 26.41 -11.26 -8.97
N ARG A 27 26.87 -10.03 -8.72
CA ARG A 27 28.26 -9.61 -8.98
C ARG A 27 29.24 -10.29 -8.02
N ASP A 28 28.95 -10.22 -6.72
CA ASP A 28 29.88 -10.65 -5.65
C ASP A 28 29.83 -12.17 -5.45
N LYS A 29 28.73 -12.83 -5.86
CA LYS A 29 28.52 -14.30 -5.83
C LYS A 29 28.58 -14.93 -4.43
N HIS A 30 28.42 -14.12 -3.39
CA HIS A 30 28.30 -14.53 -1.99
C HIS A 30 27.53 -13.47 -1.20
N MET A 31 27.19 -13.76 0.05
CA MET A 31 26.54 -12.84 1.00
C MET A 31 27.43 -12.45 2.19
N ASN A 32 28.70 -12.87 2.19
CA ASN A 32 29.61 -12.76 3.35
C ASN A 32 29.97 -11.33 3.77
N ASP A 33 29.64 -10.32 2.96
CA ASP A 33 29.73 -8.91 3.31
C ASP A 33 28.72 -8.50 4.40
N TYR A 34 27.72 -9.34 4.65
CA TYR A 34 26.63 -9.06 5.58
C TYR A 34 26.58 -10.09 6.69
N THR A 35 26.27 -9.64 7.90
CA THR A 35 25.94 -10.55 9.01
C THR A 35 24.48 -11.01 8.92
N HIS A 36 23.59 -10.10 8.49
CA HIS A 36 22.16 -10.31 8.37
C HIS A 36 21.66 -9.69 7.06
N ILE A 37 20.72 -10.38 6.41
CA ILE A 37 19.94 -9.85 5.28
C ILE A 37 18.47 -9.93 5.68
N ILE A 38 17.79 -8.78 5.64
CA ILE A 38 16.36 -8.68 5.91
C ILE A 38 15.68 -8.38 4.58
N ILE A 39 14.75 -9.24 4.19
CA ILE A 39 13.97 -9.10 2.97
C ILE A 39 12.54 -8.79 3.40
N ASP A 40 12.13 -7.55 3.16
CA ASP A 40 10.82 -7.04 3.53
C ASP A 40 9.80 -7.21 2.39
N GLU A 41 8.52 -7.18 2.73
CA GLU A 41 7.39 -7.23 1.80
C GLU A 41 7.46 -8.33 0.73
N ILE A 42 7.97 -9.52 1.10
CA ILE A 42 8.10 -10.69 0.20
C ILE A 42 6.78 -11.15 -0.43
N HIS A 43 5.65 -10.63 0.06
CA HIS A 43 4.32 -10.96 -0.38
C HIS A 43 3.90 -10.24 -1.68
N GLU A 44 4.61 -9.18 -2.08
CA GLU A 44 4.35 -8.46 -3.34
C GLU A 44 4.74 -9.30 -4.58
N ARG A 45 5.64 -10.28 -4.41
CA ARG A 45 6.06 -11.25 -5.43
C ARG A 45 6.41 -10.63 -6.79
N ASP A 46 7.16 -9.53 -6.77
CA ASP A 46 7.76 -9.00 -7.99
C ASP A 46 8.86 -9.94 -8.53
N GLN A 47 9.24 -9.72 -9.79
CA GLN A 47 10.23 -10.56 -10.47
C GLN A 47 11.59 -10.53 -9.75
N ASP A 48 12.06 -9.35 -9.33
CA ASP A 48 13.36 -9.18 -8.69
C ASP A 48 13.41 -9.87 -7.32
N MET A 49 12.31 -9.90 -6.59
CA MET A 49 12.12 -10.54 -5.28
C MET A 49 12.23 -12.05 -5.42
N ASP A 50 11.50 -12.64 -6.38
CA ASP A 50 11.57 -14.09 -6.62
C ASP A 50 13.01 -14.51 -7.03
N PHE A 51 13.70 -13.72 -7.85
CA PHE A 51 15.12 -13.96 -8.17
C PHE A 51 16.05 -13.77 -6.96
N LEU A 52 15.83 -12.74 -6.15
CA LEU A 52 16.61 -12.49 -4.95
C LEU A 52 16.48 -13.66 -3.97
N LEU A 53 15.25 -14.13 -3.70
CA LEU A 53 15.00 -15.27 -2.82
C LEU A 53 15.70 -16.54 -3.32
N LEU A 54 15.71 -16.78 -4.63
CA LEU A 54 16.42 -17.90 -5.24
C LEU A 54 17.94 -17.82 -5.01
N ILE A 55 18.54 -16.65 -5.25
CA ILE A 55 19.99 -16.45 -5.08
C ILE A 55 20.38 -16.54 -3.61
N VAL A 56 19.62 -15.90 -2.71
CA VAL A 56 19.84 -15.93 -1.27
C VAL A 56 19.79 -17.38 -0.76
N ARG A 57 18.76 -18.14 -1.15
CA ARG A 57 18.65 -19.56 -0.79
C ARG A 57 19.82 -20.40 -1.30
N LYS A 58 20.27 -20.15 -2.54
CA LYS A 58 21.42 -20.84 -3.13
C LYS A 58 22.67 -20.57 -2.29
N PHE A 59 22.98 -19.32 -1.99
CA PHE A 59 24.18 -18.94 -1.24
C PHE A 59 24.15 -19.39 0.23
N LEU A 60 22.98 -19.38 0.88
CA LEU A 60 22.81 -19.98 2.22
C LEU A 60 23.25 -21.45 2.25
N ARG A 61 23.00 -22.21 1.17
CA ARG A 61 23.32 -23.65 1.10
C ARG A 61 24.77 -23.92 0.67
N THR A 62 25.35 -23.03 -0.12
CA THR A 62 26.67 -23.25 -0.73
C THR A 62 27.82 -22.58 0.01
N ASN A 63 27.87 -21.25 0.03
CA ASN A 63 29.09 -20.48 0.34
C ASN A 63 28.91 -19.35 1.37
N SER A 64 27.68 -19.14 1.87
CA SER A 64 27.35 -18.09 2.84
C SER A 64 26.50 -18.62 4.00
N ARG A 65 26.91 -19.76 4.56
CA ARG A 65 26.21 -20.48 5.64
C ARG A 65 26.15 -19.71 6.97
N GLY A 66 27.05 -18.75 7.19
CA GLY A 66 27.10 -17.94 8.40
C GLY A 66 26.14 -16.74 8.40
N VAL A 67 25.54 -16.41 7.25
CA VAL A 67 24.66 -15.24 7.09
C VAL A 67 23.27 -15.60 7.58
N ARG A 68 22.67 -14.72 8.37
CA ARG A 68 21.28 -14.87 8.84
C ARG A 68 20.33 -14.16 7.89
N VAL A 69 19.25 -14.83 7.49
CA VAL A 69 18.24 -14.25 6.61
C VAL A 69 16.91 -14.17 7.35
N ILE A 70 16.30 -12.99 7.31
CA ILE A 70 14.98 -12.72 7.90
C ILE A 70 14.06 -12.35 6.75
N LEU A 71 12.93 -13.04 6.64
CA LEU A 71 11.89 -12.76 5.67
C LEU A 71 10.71 -12.12 6.40
N MET A 72 10.27 -10.95 5.96
CA MET A 72 9.13 -10.22 6.54
C MET A 72 7.98 -10.16 5.52
N SER A 73 6.76 -10.35 6.01
CA SER A 73 5.54 -10.40 5.19
C SER A 73 4.35 -9.91 6.02
N ALA A 74 3.48 -9.11 5.41
CA ALA A 74 2.19 -8.75 5.99
C ALA A 74 1.10 -9.83 5.82
N THR A 75 1.29 -10.82 4.93
CA THR A 75 0.24 -11.77 4.55
C THR A 75 0.49 -13.21 5.00
N PHE A 76 -0.61 -13.99 5.03
CA PHE A 76 -0.72 -15.30 5.69
C PHE A 76 0.01 -16.47 4.98
N ASN A 77 0.62 -16.27 3.80
CA ASN A 77 1.27 -17.39 3.08
C ASN A 77 2.67 -17.75 3.61
N VAL A 78 2.84 -17.69 4.93
CA VAL A 78 4.10 -17.94 5.64
C VAL A 78 4.59 -19.36 5.41
N LYS A 79 3.67 -20.33 5.30
CA LYS A 79 4.01 -21.75 5.13
C LYS A 79 4.82 -22.02 3.85
N LYS A 80 4.45 -21.42 2.72
CA LYS A 80 5.19 -21.61 1.46
C LYS A 80 6.63 -21.11 1.57
N PHE A 81 6.85 -19.96 2.20
CA PHE A 81 8.20 -19.43 2.40
C PHE A 81 8.99 -20.26 3.42
N ALA A 82 8.34 -20.69 4.51
CA ALA A 82 8.94 -21.55 5.51
C ALA A 82 9.42 -22.89 4.91
N ASP A 83 8.58 -23.51 4.09
CA ASP A 83 8.91 -24.75 3.37
C ASP A 83 10.01 -24.51 2.32
N TYR A 84 9.94 -23.41 1.57
CA TYR A 84 10.96 -23.07 0.58
C TYR A 84 12.35 -22.89 1.24
N PHE A 85 12.43 -22.18 2.36
CA PHE A 85 13.66 -21.96 3.13
C PHE A 85 13.98 -23.06 4.15
N SER A 86 13.40 -24.25 4.00
CA SER A 86 13.71 -25.41 4.84
C SER A 86 15.22 -25.70 4.91
N PHE A 87 15.68 -26.13 6.08
CA PHE A 87 17.07 -26.48 6.35
C PHE A 87 17.17 -27.81 7.11
N TYR A 88 18.34 -28.45 7.03
CA TYR A 88 18.57 -29.72 7.71
C TYR A 88 19.01 -29.52 9.15
N VAL A 89 18.35 -30.21 10.07
CA VAL A 89 18.82 -30.42 11.45
C VAL A 89 19.07 -31.92 11.62
N GLY A 90 20.36 -32.29 11.69
CA GLY A 90 20.77 -33.68 11.59
C GLY A 90 20.39 -34.27 10.22
N LYS A 91 19.51 -35.27 10.21
CA LYS A 91 19.00 -35.92 8.98
C LYS A 91 17.60 -35.46 8.57
N GLN A 92 16.98 -34.58 9.35
CA GLN A 92 15.60 -34.16 9.11
C GLN A 92 15.59 -32.78 8.43
N LEU A 93 14.80 -32.66 7.36
CA LEU A 93 14.50 -31.37 6.74
C LEU A 93 13.36 -30.73 7.51
N ILE A 94 13.60 -29.57 8.11
CA ILE A 94 12.59 -28.81 8.86
C ILE A 94 12.31 -27.48 8.15
N PRO A 95 11.06 -26.98 8.17
CA PRO A 95 10.73 -25.66 7.63
C PRO A 95 11.41 -24.56 8.44
N ALA A 96 11.61 -23.40 7.81
CA ALA A 96 12.12 -22.23 8.52
C ALA A 96 11.16 -21.82 9.65
N PRO A 97 11.66 -21.41 10.83
CA PRO A 97 10.81 -20.97 11.92
C PRO A 97 10.02 -19.72 11.51
N SER A 98 8.73 -19.73 11.78
CA SER A 98 7.83 -18.60 11.58
C SER A 98 7.45 -18.00 12.92
N VAL A 99 7.58 -16.67 13.04
CA VAL A 99 7.08 -15.91 14.19
C VAL A 99 5.93 -15.06 13.70
N ASP A 100 4.73 -15.31 14.22
CA ASP A 100 3.58 -14.45 13.97
C ASP A 100 3.62 -13.29 14.97
N ILE A 101 3.78 -12.08 14.43
CA ILE A 101 3.67 -10.85 15.23
C ILE A 101 2.19 -10.45 15.21
N THR A 102 1.41 -11.10 16.05
CA THR A 102 0.01 -10.71 16.27
C THR A 102 0.02 -9.34 16.93
N LYS A 103 -0.22 -8.29 16.14
CA LYS A 103 -0.54 -6.98 16.70
C LYS A 103 -1.86 -7.16 17.45
N THR A 104 -1.85 -6.96 18.76
CA THR A 104 -3.06 -6.54 19.45
C THR A 104 -3.40 -5.18 18.86
N ASN A 105 -4.27 -5.15 17.86
CA ASN A 105 -4.74 -3.91 17.26
C ASN A 105 -5.34 -3.08 18.40
N GLN A 106 -4.63 -2.02 18.80
CA GLN A 106 -5.14 -1.07 19.78
C GLN A 106 -6.37 -0.33 19.23
N PHE A 107 -6.52 -0.31 17.90
CA PHE A 107 -7.56 0.41 17.20
C PHE A 107 -8.31 -0.49 16.22
N THR A 108 -9.62 -0.29 16.15
CA THR A 108 -10.50 -1.09 15.30
C THR A 108 -10.60 -0.47 13.91
N ILE A 109 -10.69 -1.32 12.88
CA ILE A 109 -10.96 -0.91 11.51
C ILE A 109 -12.39 -1.31 11.18
N HIS A 110 -13.24 -0.35 10.85
CA HIS A 110 -14.60 -0.59 10.41
C HIS A 110 -14.69 -0.47 8.89
N GLU A 111 -15.17 -1.52 8.23
CA GLU A 111 -15.35 -1.54 6.79
C GLU A 111 -16.82 -1.30 6.43
N PHE A 112 -17.04 -0.40 5.49
CA PHE A 112 -18.33 -0.04 4.92
C PHE A 112 -18.29 -0.26 3.42
N TYR A 113 -19.39 -0.75 2.85
CA TYR A 113 -19.56 -0.99 1.43
C TYR A 113 -20.57 -0.01 0.85
N LEU A 114 -20.76 -0.04 -0.47
CA LEU A 114 -21.73 0.82 -1.15
C LEU A 114 -23.14 0.72 -0.56
N ASP A 115 -23.51 -0.47 -0.08
CA ASP A 115 -24.81 -0.75 0.53
C ASP A 115 -25.00 -0.09 1.91
N ASP A 116 -23.90 0.16 2.62
CA ASP A 116 -23.89 0.77 3.96
C ASP A 116 -23.82 2.30 3.90
N ILE A 117 -23.42 2.85 2.74
CA ILE A 117 -23.29 4.29 2.53
C ILE A 117 -24.69 4.85 2.24
N PRO A 118 -25.16 5.89 2.98
CA PRO A 118 -26.42 6.54 2.69
C PRO A 118 -26.49 6.97 1.22
N SER A 119 -27.68 6.95 0.61
CA SER A 119 -27.84 7.42 -0.77
C SER A 119 -27.53 8.92 -0.85
N LEU A 120 -26.31 9.25 -1.25
CA LEU A 120 -25.79 10.61 -1.40
C LEU A 120 -25.86 11.10 -2.86
N GLY A 121 -26.89 10.64 -3.59
CA GLY A 121 -27.03 10.82 -5.03
C GLY A 121 -27.44 9.52 -5.71
N ASP A 122 -27.16 9.43 -7.01
CA ASP A 122 -27.36 8.21 -7.79
C ASP A 122 -26.42 7.12 -7.30
N ARG A 123 -26.97 5.92 -7.08
CA ARG A 123 -26.14 4.78 -6.67
C ARG A 123 -25.31 4.32 -7.86
N PRO A 124 -23.98 4.25 -7.73
CA PRO A 124 -23.13 3.67 -8.76
C PRO A 124 -23.53 2.23 -9.07
N SER A 125 -23.72 1.91 -10.34
CA SER A 125 -23.78 0.53 -10.79
C SER A 125 -22.35 0.00 -10.96
N VAL A 126 -22.04 -1.12 -10.30
CA VAL A 126 -20.75 -1.81 -10.43
C VAL A 126 -20.96 -3.08 -11.25
N SER A 127 -20.21 -3.22 -12.35
CA SER A 127 -20.18 -4.42 -13.18
C SER A 127 -18.91 -5.22 -12.90
N GLY A 128 -19.03 -6.54 -12.72
CA GLY A 128 -17.87 -7.39 -12.52
C GLY A 128 -17.02 -7.57 -13.79
N ASP A 129 -17.69 -7.60 -14.95
CA ASP A 129 -17.04 -7.86 -16.24
C ASP A 129 -16.39 -6.61 -16.85
N GLU A 130 -16.81 -5.42 -16.41
CA GLU A 130 -16.32 -4.14 -16.93
C GLU A 130 -15.78 -3.27 -15.77
N PRO A 131 -14.52 -3.49 -15.35
CA PRO A 131 -13.89 -2.68 -14.31
C PRO A 131 -13.75 -1.23 -14.78
N GLY A 132 -14.22 -0.28 -13.96
CA GLY A 132 -14.21 1.13 -14.32
C GLY A 132 -14.72 2.02 -13.20
N ILE A 133 -14.42 3.31 -13.30
CA ILE A 133 -14.97 4.33 -12.41
C ILE A 133 -16.06 5.09 -13.15
N SER A 134 -17.28 5.03 -12.64
CA SER A 134 -18.39 5.83 -13.18
C SER A 134 -18.44 7.20 -12.52
N LYS A 135 -19.02 8.18 -13.22
CA LYS A 135 -19.20 9.54 -12.68
C LYS A 135 -19.92 9.56 -11.32
N PRO A 136 -20.99 8.78 -11.08
CA PRO A 136 -21.60 8.67 -9.75
C PRO A 136 -20.63 8.21 -8.65
N MET A 137 -19.64 7.35 -8.94
CA MET A 137 -18.63 6.94 -7.95
C MET A 137 -17.73 8.11 -7.56
N MET A 138 -17.30 8.92 -8.53
CA MET A 138 -16.49 10.12 -8.27
C MET A 138 -17.28 11.11 -7.42
N GLU A 139 -18.53 11.39 -7.79
CA GLU A 139 -19.43 12.29 -7.06
C GLU A 139 -19.74 11.79 -5.64
N LEU A 140 -19.93 10.47 -5.47
CA LEU A 140 -20.10 9.83 -4.17
C LEU A 140 -18.84 9.99 -3.31
N SER A 141 -17.64 9.76 -3.88
CA SER A 141 -16.38 9.91 -3.15
C SER A 141 -16.18 11.33 -2.64
N LEU A 142 -16.48 12.35 -3.47
CA LEU A 142 -16.45 13.76 -3.08
C LEU A 142 -17.47 14.06 -1.98
N SER A 143 -18.69 13.52 -2.09
CA SER A 143 -19.75 13.71 -1.10
C SER A 143 -19.40 13.08 0.25
N LEU A 144 -18.77 11.89 0.23
CA LEU A 144 -18.23 11.25 1.42
C LEU A 144 -17.19 12.14 2.10
N MET A 145 -16.20 12.66 1.36
CA MET A 145 -15.18 13.55 1.94
C MET A 145 -15.80 14.78 2.64
N LYS A 146 -16.82 15.39 2.03
CA LYS A 146 -17.56 16.52 2.63
C LYS A 146 -18.32 16.13 3.90
N ILE A 147 -18.84 14.91 3.99
CA ILE A 147 -19.52 14.42 5.20
C ILE A 147 -18.51 14.13 6.30
N LEU A 148 -17.39 13.50 5.96
CA LEU A 148 -16.31 13.23 6.90
C LEU A 148 -15.78 14.52 7.54
N ASP A 149 -15.75 15.60 6.77
CA ASP A 149 -15.45 16.94 7.28
C ASP A 149 -16.44 17.39 8.36
N ARG A 150 -17.74 17.26 8.12
CA ARG A 150 -18.78 17.63 9.08
C ARG A 150 -18.75 16.76 10.34
N VAL A 151 -18.50 15.46 10.17
CA VAL A 151 -18.46 14.48 11.29
C VAL A 151 -17.31 14.78 12.25
N ASP A 152 -16.16 15.24 11.76
CA ASP A 152 -15.05 15.58 12.65
C ASP A 152 -15.03 17.05 13.10
N ASP A 153 -15.89 17.91 12.53
CA ASP A 153 -16.07 19.30 12.97
C ASP A 153 -17.04 19.45 14.15
N GLU A 154 -17.62 18.35 14.67
CA GLU A 154 -18.56 18.42 15.80
C GLU A 154 -17.88 18.95 17.08
N PRO A 155 -18.40 20.05 17.69
CA PRO A 155 -17.78 20.70 18.84
C PRO A 155 -18.00 19.88 20.12
N GLY A 156 -17.01 19.06 20.46
CA GLY A 156 -17.03 18.25 21.68
C GLY A 156 -15.74 17.46 21.98
N ARG A 157 -14.74 17.53 21.11
CA ARG A 157 -13.38 17.02 21.38
C ARG A 157 -12.53 18.19 21.90
N ASP A 158 -11.89 17.96 23.04
CA ASP A 158 -11.16 18.95 23.85
C ASP A 158 -10.31 19.94 23.05
N ASN A 159 -10.16 21.14 23.63
CA ASN A 159 -9.42 22.34 23.19
C ASN A 159 -7.91 22.13 22.89
N GLU A 160 -7.46 20.95 22.48
CA GLU A 160 -6.16 20.76 21.88
C GLU A 160 -6.29 20.85 20.36
N LYS A 161 -5.36 21.57 19.72
CA LYS A 161 -5.24 21.72 18.25
C LYS A 161 -4.94 20.36 17.59
N ILE A 162 -5.87 19.41 17.63
CA ILE A 162 -5.72 18.12 16.98
C ILE A 162 -5.96 18.35 15.49
N SER A 163 -4.89 18.24 14.71
CA SER A 163 -4.93 18.29 13.24
C SER A 163 -6.01 17.32 12.72
N ARG A 164 -6.85 17.80 11.80
CA ARG A 164 -7.95 16.99 11.24
C ARG A 164 -7.39 15.68 10.67
N PRO A 165 -8.00 14.52 10.97
CA PRO A 165 -7.50 13.25 10.45
C PRO A 165 -7.53 13.21 8.92
N ALA A 166 -6.52 12.58 8.33
CA ALA A 166 -6.36 12.50 6.89
C ALA A 166 -7.31 11.47 6.24
N VAL A 167 -7.64 11.72 4.97
CA VAL A 167 -8.37 10.80 4.10
C VAL A 167 -7.42 10.31 3.01
N LEU A 168 -7.30 9.00 2.86
CA LEU A 168 -6.54 8.35 1.80
C LEU A 168 -7.50 7.74 0.78
N VAL A 169 -7.33 8.08 -0.50
CA VAL A 169 -8.18 7.65 -1.61
C VAL A 169 -7.37 6.80 -2.55
N PHE A 170 -7.80 5.56 -2.79
CA PHE A 170 -7.17 4.64 -3.74
C PHE A 170 -7.85 4.71 -5.11
N LEU A 171 -7.09 5.14 -6.11
CA LEU A 171 -7.48 5.27 -7.51
C LEU A 171 -6.55 4.42 -8.39
N PRO A 172 -6.99 3.96 -9.57
CA PRO A 172 -6.21 3.02 -10.37
C PRO A 172 -5.05 3.66 -11.15
N GLY A 173 -5.07 4.97 -11.39
CA GLY A 173 -4.04 5.65 -12.17
C GLY A 173 -4.12 7.17 -12.12
N ILE A 174 -3.18 7.82 -12.83
CA ILE A 174 -3.06 9.28 -12.84
C ILE A 174 -4.26 9.98 -13.47
N HIS A 175 -4.87 9.39 -14.50
CA HIS A 175 -6.04 9.97 -15.17
C HIS A 175 -7.21 10.13 -14.20
N GLU A 176 -7.50 9.08 -13.43
CA GLU A 176 -8.59 9.08 -12.45
C GLU A 176 -8.27 10.00 -11.25
N ILE A 177 -6.99 10.13 -10.89
CA ILE A 177 -6.51 11.11 -9.91
C ILE A 177 -6.76 12.54 -10.38
N GLU A 178 -6.38 12.87 -11.62
CA GLU A 178 -6.58 14.21 -12.20
C GLU A 178 -8.07 14.55 -12.32
N GLU A 179 -8.90 13.58 -12.74
CA GLU A 179 -10.34 13.77 -12.82
C GLU A 179 -10.95 14.11 -11.46
N LEU A 180 -10.63 13.33 -10.41
CA LEU A 180 -11.13 13.60 -9.07
C LEU A 180 -10.55 14.90 -8.49
N TYR A 181 -9.27 15.20 -8.74
CA TYR A 181 -8.64 16.46 -8.36
C TYR A 181 -9.38 17.66 -8.96
N ASN A 182 -9.66 17.63 -10.27
CA ASN A 182 -10.37 18.69 -10.97
C ASN A 182 -11.81 18.88 -10.45
N LEU A 183 -12.49 17.79 -10.06
CA LEU A 183 -13.79 17.88 -9.41
C LEU A 183 -13.69 18.58 -8.05
N MET A 184 -12.62 18.33 -7.29
CA MET A 184 -12.37 18.95 -6.00
C MET A 184 -11.97 20.43 -6.11
N ASP A 185 -11.21 20.82 -7.13
CA ASP A 185 -10.68 22.18 -7.35
C ASP A 185 -11.70 23.13 -8.02
N THR A 186 -12.97 22.77 -8.06
CA THR A 186 -14.02 23.64 -8.63
C THR A 186 -14.38 24.79 -7.67
N PRO A 187 -14.77 25.98 -8.18
CA PRO A 187 -15.07 27.15 -7.34
C PRO A 187 -16.14 26.91 -6.26
N ASN A 188 -17.10 26.01 -6.51
CA ASN A 188 -18.13 25.63 -5.54
C ASN A 188 -17.59 24.77 -4.38
N ASN A 189 -16.42 24.15 -4.55
CA ASN A 189 -15.75 23.32 -3.56
C ASN A 189 -14.61 24.04 -2.83
N ASN A 190 -14.19 25.24 -3.29
CA ASN A 190 -13.20 26.10 -2.65
C ASN A 190 -13.56 26.60 -1.23
N VAL A 191 -14.76 26.28 -0.75
CA VAL A 191 -15.15 26.51 0.65
C VAL A 191 -14.51 25.48 1.59
N ASN A 192 -14.13 24.30 1.07
CA ASN A 192 -13.53 23.25 1.88
C ASN A 192 -12.05 23.56 2.13
N LYS A 193 -11.65 23.52 3.40
CA LYS A 193 -10.24 23.65 3.80
C LYS A 193 -9.52 22.32 3.58
N TRP A 194 -9.20 21.99 2.32
CA TRP A 194 -8.51 20.75 1.95
C TRP A 194 -7.09 21.01 1.47
N ASP A 195 -6.16 20.21 1.96
CA ASP A 195 -4.78 20.13 1.50
C ASP A 195 -4.63 18.82 0.72
N ILE A 196 -4.62 18.93 -0.61
CA ILE A 196 -4.68 17.78 -1.52
C ILE A 196 -3.26 17.39 -1.95
N LEU A 197 -2.87 16.15 -1.68
CA LEU A 197 -1.61 15.57 -2.14
C LEU A 197 -1.88 14.42 -3.11
N VAL A 198 -1.09 14.38 -4.18
CA VAL A 198 -1.10 13.27 -5.14
C VAL A 198 0.10 12.37 -4.89
N LEU A 199 -0.14 11.07 -4.84
CA LEU A 199 0.87 10.02 -4.70
C LEU A 199 0.78 9.06 -5.88
N HIS A 200 1.66 9.24 -6.85
CA HIS A 200 1.78 8.41 -8.05
C HIS A 200 3.27 8.14 -8.34
N SER A 201 3.59 7.04 -9.01
CA SER A 201 4.99 6.66 -9.29
C SER A 201 5.76 7.67 -10.16
N SER A 202 5.07 8.55 -10.89
CA SER A 202 5.67 9.57 -11.74
C SER A 202 6.03 10.88 -11.03
N ILE A 203 5.62 11.08 -9.77
CA ILE A 203 5.92 12.32 -9.03
C ILE A 203 7.35 12.29 -8.48
N THR A 204 7.92 13.46 -8.24
CA THR A 204 9.30 13.59 -7.74
C THR A 204 9.44 13.17 -6.27
N HIS A 205 10.66 12.82 -5.84
CA HIS A 205 10.92 12.48 -4.43
C HIS A 205 10.60 13.66 -3.48
N GLU A 206 10.90 14.89 -3.90
CA GLU A 206 10.56 16.09 -3.14
C GLU A 206 9.05 16.25 -2.95
N GLU A 207 8.25 15.91 -3.96
CA GLU A 207 6.78 15.91 -3.85
C GLU A 207 6.27 14.78 -2.96
N GLN A 208 6.90 13.60 -3.00
CA GLN A 208 6.58 12.52 -2.07
C GLN A 208 6.87 12.93 -0.62
N GLU A 209 7.98 13.64 -0.36
CA GLU A 209 8.34 14.09 0.98
C GLU A 209 7.32 15.06 1.59
N LYS A 210 6.54 15.77 0.77
CA LYS A 210 5.44 16.63 1.25
C LYS A 210 4.38 15.84 2.03
N ILE A 211 4.30 14.52 1.86
CA ILE A 211 3.41 13.67 2.65
C ILE A 211 3.71 13.75 4.16
N PHE A 212 4.96 14.01 4.53
CA PHE A 212 5.44 14.05 5.90
C PHE A 212 5.37 15.46 6.53
N THR A 213 5.15 16.50 5.72
CA THR A 213 4.96 17.86 6.25
C THR A 213 3.53 18.02 6.73
N PRO A 214 3.24 18.58 7.90
CA PRO A 214 1.86 18.72 8.38
C PRO A 214 1.03 19.63 7.45
N PRO A 215 -0.30 19.39 7.32
CA PRO A 215 -1.16 20.29 6.55
C PRO A 215 -1.26 21.67 7.20
N PRO A 216 -1.64 22.72 6.44
CA PRO A 216 -1.93 24.03 7.01
C PRO A 216 -2.99 23.97 8.12
N ASN A 217 -3.00 24.96 9.01
CA ASN A 217 -3.99 25.01 10.10
C ASN A 217 -5.41 24.96 9.56
N ASP A 218 -6.27 24.23 10.27
CA ASP A 218 -7.66 23.93 9.92
C ASP A 218 -7.87 23.18 8.59
N HIS A 219 -6.82 22.78 7.89
CA HIS A 219 -6.95 22.01 6.66
C HIS A 219 -6.98 20.52 6.97
N ARG A 220 -7.90 19.81 6.30
CA ARG A 220 -7.85 18.35 6.25
C ARG A 220 -6.94 17.93 5.11
N ARG A 221 -6.07 16.96 5.38
CA ARG A 221 -5.29 16.34 4.32
C ARG A 221 -6.11 15.30 3.55
N ILE A 222 -6.17 15.46 2.23
CA ILE A 222 -6.74 14.50 1.29
C ILE A 222 -5.60 13.96 0.42
N ILE A 223 -5.40 12.65 0.42
CA ILE A 223 -4.32 12.01 -0.34
C ILE A 223 -4.93 11.16 -1.44
N LEU A 224 -4.65 11.50 -2.69
CA LEU A 224 -5.05 10.73 -3.86
C LEU A 224 -3.89 9.84 -4.27
N SER A 225 -4.06 8.53 -4.21
CA SER A 225 -2.96 7.60 -4.46
C SER A 225 -3.34 6.41 -5.31
N THR A 226 -2.37 5.88 -6.05
CA THR A 226 -2.44 4.53 -6.59
C THR A 226 -2.02 3.50 -5.55
N ASN A 227 -1.71 2.27 -5.99
CA ASN A 227 -1.14 1.22 -5.15
C ASN A 227 0.22 1.60 -4.50
N ILE A 228 0.84 2.74 -4.83
CA ILE A 228 2.08 3.18 -4.17
C ILE A 228 1.91 3.40 -2.65
N ALA A 229 0.71 3.82 -2.21
CA ALA A 229 0.39 3.94 -0.79
C ALA A 229 -0.05 2.61 -0.15
N GLU A 230 -0.20 1.53 -0.93
CA GLU A 230 -0.66 0.22 -0.43
C GLU A 230 0.37 -0.48 0.43
N SER A 231 1.66 -0.29 0.14
CA SER A 231 2.77 -0.96 0.83
C SER A 231 3.93 -0.02 1.12
N SER A 232 4.44 0.65 0.09
CA SER A 232 5.76 1.28 0.09
C SER A 232 5.85 2.60 0.88
N LEU A 233 4.71 3.18 1.28
CA LEU A 233 4.68 4.45 2.02
C LEU A 233 3.82 4.37 3.28
N THR A 234 4.34 4.93 4.37
CA THR A 234 3.56 5.14 5.60
C THR A 234 3.02 6.55 5.61
N VAL A 235 1.71 6.68 5.38
CA VAL A 235 1.06 7.98 5.43
C VAL A 235 0.59 8.26 6.86
N PRO A 236 1.07 9.33 7.51
CA PRO A 236 0.70 9.61 8.89
C PRO A 236 -0.76 10.06 9.01
N ASN A 237 -1.36 9.84 10.18
CA ASN A 237 -2.66 10.40 10.57
C ASN A 237 -3.87 9.99 9.70
N VAL A 238 -3.83 8.84 9.01
CA VAL A 238 -4.96 8.36 8.18
C VAL A 238 -6.04 7.70 9.05
N LYS A 239 -7.21 8.33 9.11
CA LYS A 239 -8.41 7.78 9.77
C LYS A 239 -9.40 7.19 8.78
N TYR A 240 -9.42 7.71 7.56
CA TYR A 240 -10.39 7.32 6.54
C TYR A 240 -9.67 6.81 5.30
N VAL A 241 -10.12 5.67 4.80
CA VAL A 241 -9.73 5.14 3.50
C VAL A 241 -10.97 5.11 2.61
N ILE A 242 -10.88 5.66 1.40
CA ILE A 242 -11.88 5.52 0.35
C ILE A 242 -11.24 4.65 -0.74
N ASP A 243 -11.78 3.47 -0.96
CA ASP A 243 -11.23 2.48 -1.88
C ASP A 243 -12.18 2.25 -3.05
N PHE A 244 -11.75 2.59 -4.26
CA PHE A 244 -12.48 2.26 -5.49
C PHE A 244 -12.35 0.77 -5.86
N CYS A 245 -11.51 0.02 -5.14
CA CYS A 245 -11.26 -1.41 -5.35
C CYS A 245 -10.77 -1.76 -6.76
N LEU A 246 -10.15 -0.81 -7.46
CA LEU A 246 -9.54 -0.99 -8.77
C LEU A 246 -8.01 -0.91 -8.69
N THR A 247 -7.34 -1.52 -9.66
CA THR A 247 -5.90 -1.42 -9.85
C THR A 247 -5.55 -1.59 -11.32
N LYS A 248 -4.45 -0.99 -11.78
CA LYS A 248 -3.87 -1.32 -13.09
C LYS A 248 -2.87 -2.45 -12.92
N GLN A 249 -3.01 -3.50 -13.72
CA GLN A 249 -2.10 -4.64 -13.74
C GLN A 249 -1.49 -4.81 -15.13
N GLN A 250 -0.20 -5.12 -15.17
CA GLN A 250 0.46 -5.44 -16.42
C GLN A 250 0.10 -6.87 -16.79
N ILE A 251 -0.54 -7.04 -17.95
CA ILE A 251 -0.94 -8.34 -18.50
C ILE A 251 -0.06 -8.61 -19.71
N ILE A 252 0.33 -9.87 -19.87
CA ILE A 252 1.10 -10.35 -21.02
C ILE A 252 0.23 -11.36 -21.73
N ASP A 253 -0.12 -11.08 -22.98
CA ASP A 253 -0.77 -12.06 -23.83
C ASP A 253 0.24 -13.18 -24.16
N PRO A 254 0.02 -14.43 -23.70
CA PRO A 254 0.98 -15.52 -23.88
C PRO A 254 1.13 -15.95 -25.35
N SER A 255 0.17 -15.60 -26.21
CA SER A 255 0.20 -15.95 -27.63
C SER A 255 0.98 -14.95 -28.47
N THR A 256 0.91 -13.66 -28.13
CA THR A 256 1.55 -12.57 -28.89
C THR A 256 2.78 -11.97 -28.19
N ASN A 257 3.02 -12.30 -26.92
CA ASN A 257 3.96 -11.61 -26.02
C ASN A 257 3.73 -10.09 -25.95
N PHE A 258 2.51 -9.64 -26.24
CA PHE A 258 2.16 -8.23 -26.13
C PHE A 258 1.92 -7.88 -24.66
N HIS A 259 2.55 -6.80 -24.20
CA HIS A 259 2.37 -6.27 -22.86
C HIS A 259 1.30 -5.17 -22.89
N SER A 260 0.19 -5.38 -22.18
CA SER A 260 -0.87 -4.38 -21.96
C SER A 260 -0.91 -3.98 -20.49
N LEU A 261 -1.35 -2.76 -20.22
CA LEU A 261 -1.71 -2.32 -18.86
C LEU A 261 -3.23 -2.28 -18.80
N GLU A 262 -3.81 -3.21 -18.05
CA GLU A 262 -5.25 -3.38 -17.99
C GLU A 262 -5.78 -2.96 -16.62
N LEU A 263 -6.96 -2.34 -16.63
CA LEU A 263 -7.68 -2.00 -15.42
C LEU A 263 -8.42 -3.24 -14.93
N THR A 264 -8.20 -3.64 -13.68
CA THR A 264 -8.83 -4.82 -13.08
C THR A 264 -9.32 -4.51 -11.67
N TRP A 265 -10.23 -5.36 -11.17
CA TRP A 265 -10.65 -5.34 -9.76
C TRP A 265 -9.48 -5.79 -8.87
N ALA A 266 -9.21 -5.02 -7.82
CA ALA A 266 -8.17 -5.33 -6.85
C ALA A 266 -8.52 -6.61 -6.07
N SER A 267 -7.51 -7.42 -5.75
CA SER A 267 -7.74 -8.64 -4.98
C SER A 267 -8.15 -8.33 -3.53
N LYS A 268 -8.82 -9.27 -2.86
CA LYS A 268 -9.12 -9.18 -1.41
C LYS A 268 -7.86 -8.90 -0.57
N ALA A 269 -6.71 -9.44 -0.98
CA ALA A 269 -5.43 -9.19 -0.33
C ALA A 269 -5.00 -7.72 -0.48
N ASN A 270 -5.13 -7.15 -1.68
CA ASN A 270 -4.83 -5.73 -1.91
C ASN A 270 -5.75 -4.83 -1.09
N CYS A 271 -7.06 -5.09 -1.12
CA CYS A 271 -8.00 -4.28 -0.35
C CYS A 271 -7.77 -4.38 1.17
N ALA A 272 -7.34 -5.54 1.68
CA ALA A 272 -6.95 -5.69 3.09
C ALA A 272 -5.69 -4.86 3.44
N GLN A 273 -4.71 -4.77 2.53
CA GLN A 273 -3.53 -3.91 2.72
C GLN A 273 -3.90 -2.42 2.70
N ARG A 274 -4.79 -2.02 1.79
CA ARG A 274 -5.38 -0.67 1.73
C ARG A 274 -6.11 -0.33 3.02
N ALA A 275 -6.92 -1.26 3.56
CA ALA A 275 -7.58 -1.11 4.85
C ALA A 275 -6.58 -0.94 6.01
N GLY A 276 -5.46 -1.67 5.99
CA GLY A 276 -4.36 -1.56 6.95
C GLY A 276 -3.59 -0.23 6.92
N ARG A 277 -3.94 0.70 6.02
CA ARG A 277 -3.42 2.08 6.03
C ARG A 277 -4.14 2.98 7.03
N THR A 278 -5.28 2.56 7.57
CA THR A 278 -5.89 3.16 8.77
C THR A 278 -5.78 2.22 9.98
N GLY A 279 -6.34 2.59 11.13
CA GLY A 279 -6.29 1.76 12.35
C GLY A 279 -4.91 1.71 13.02
N ARG A 280 -4.00 2.65 12.70
CA ARG A 280 -2.62 2.66 13.21
C ARG A 280 -2.45 3.48 14.50
N VAL A 281 -3.08 4.65 14.53
CA VAL A 281 -2.98 5.63 15.63
C VAL A 281 -4.33 5.98 16.25
N MET A 282 -5.42 5.54 15.61
CA MET A 282 -6.80 5.75 16.02
C MET A 282 -7.72 4.77 15.28
N ASP A 283 -8.96 4.62 15.75
CA ASP A 283 -9.97 3.82 15.05
C ASP A 283 -10.18 4.31 13.62
N GLY A 284 -10.10 3.38 12.68
CA GLY A 284 -10.14 3.63 11.25
C GLY A 284 -11.48 3.28 10.62
N ARG A 285 -11.82 3.95 9.52
CA ARG A 285 -12.97 3.58 8.68
C ARG A 285 -12.55 3.45 7.23
N VAL A 286 -13.00 2.38 6.58
CA VAL A 286 -12.73 2.07 5.18
C VAL A 286 -14.06 2.07 4.44
N TYR A 287 -14.18 2.88 3.39
CA TYR A 287 -15.35 2.97 2.52
C TYR A 287 -14.99 2.38 1.16
N ARG A 288 -15.51 1.20 0.87
CA ARG A 288 -15.31 0.49 -0.40
C ARG A 288 -16.45 0.87 -1.34
N LEU A 289 -16.13 1.42 -2.51
CA LEU A 289 -17.13 1.88 -3.49
C LEU A 289 -17.67 0.73 -4.37
N VAL A 290 -17.83 -0.44 -3.76
CA VAL A 290 -18.44 -1.63 -4.35
C VAL A 290 -19.45 -2.20 -3.36
N SER A 291 -20.46 -2.94 -3.85
CA SER A 291 -21.41 -3.62 -2.96
C SER A 291 -20.70 -4.71 -2.15
N LYS A 292 -21.26 -5.04 -0.99
CA LYS A 292 -20.72 -6.12 -0.15
C LYS A 292 -20.83 -7.46 -0.86
N SER A 293 -21.96 -7.68 -1.54
CA SER A 293 -22.19 -8.89 -2.35
C SER A 293 -21.19 -9.07 -3.48
N PHE A 294 -20.72 -7.98 -4.10
CA PHE A 294 -19.68 -8.00 -5.11
C PHE A 294 -18.32 -8.35 -4.50
N TYR A 295 -17.99 -7.70 -3.38
CA TYR A 295 -16.69 -7.92 -2.73
C TYR A 295 -16.53 -9.34 -2.16
N GLU A 296 -17.62 -9.98 -1.72
CA GLU A 296 -17.57 -11.31 -1.11
C GLU A 296 -17.42 -12.46 -2.13
N GLN A 297 -17.78 -12.23 -3.41
CA GLN A 297 -17.56 -13.19 -4.51
C GLN A 297 -16.07 -13.51 -4.69
#